data_AF-S8C8Q9-F1
#
_entry.id   AF-S8C8Q9-F1
#
_cell.length_a   1.000
_cell.length_b   1.000
_cell.length_c   1.000
_cell.angle_alpha   90.00
_cell.angle_beta   90.00
_cell.angle_gamma   90.00
#
_symmetry.space_group_name_H-M   'P 1'
#
loop_
_entity.id
_entity.type
_entity.pdbx_description
1 polymer ?
#
loop_
_entity_poly.entity_id
_entity_poly.type
_entity_poly.pdbx_seq_one_letter_code
_entity_poly.pdbx_strand_id
1 'polypeptide(L)'
;MAKARIGHFVEAQILGAIGIDYVDESEVLTPADDVNHHINKHNFRIPFVCGCRNLGEALRRIREGAAMIPTKGEAGTGNLIEAVSHARSVMGDIRLLRNMDDDEVFAFAKKIQAPYDLVKQTKQTQLGCDGVFKSGDPARRARAIVQAVTHYNSDPEVLAEVSSGHGRNQSQRQ
;
A
#
# COMPACT_ATOMS: atom_id res chain seq x y z
N MET A 1 -8.42 11.87 5.29
CA MET A 1 -7.87 10.60 5.82
C MET A 1 -7.34 10.84 7.23
N ALA A 2 -7.60 9.93 8.16
CA ALA A 2 -7.03 9.97 9.51
C ALA A 2 -6.53 8.58 9.91
N LYS A 3 -5.53 8.54 10.80
CA LYS A 3 -4.92 7.28 11.25
C LYS A 3 -5.66 6.71 12.45
N ALA A 4 -5.80 5.39 12.47
CA ALA A 4 -6.21 4.59 13.62
C ALA A 4 -5.12 3.58 13.97
N ARG A 5 -5.00 3.23 15.25
CA ARG A 5 -4.10 2.18 15.69
C ARG A 5 -4.57 0.81 15.16
N ILE A 6 -3.62 -0.07 14.88
CA ILE A 6 -3.90 -1.45 14.50
C ILE A 6 -4.77 -2.10 15.58
N GLY A 7 -5.90 -2.68 15.15
CA GLY A 7 -6.86 -3.37 16.04
C GLY A 7 -7.83 -2.46 16.80
N HIS A 8 -7.63 -1.14 16.81
CA HIS A 8 -8.45 -0.24 17.62
C HIS A 8 -9.77 0.16 16.93
N PHE A 9 -10.70 -0.78 16.81
CA PHE A 9 -11.98 -0.56 16.11
C PHE A 9 -12.79 0.63 16.65
N VAL A 10 -12.70 0.96 17.94
CA VAL A 10 -13.38 2.12 18.53
C VAL A 10 -12.82 3.45 18.00
N GLU A 11 -11.52 3.54 17.70
CA GLU A 11 -10.95 4.74 17.08
C GLU A 11 -11.52 4.92 15.68
N ALA A 12 -11.61 3.82 14.91
CA ALA A 12 -12.23 3.85 13.60
C ALA A 12 -13.72 4.22 13.65
N GLN A 13 -14.45 3.83 14.70
CA GLN A 13 -15.85 4.25 14.89
C GLN A 13 -15.95 5.76 15.13
N ILE A 14 -15.10 6.31 15.99
CA ILE A 14 -15.03 7.75 16.26
C ILE A 14 -14.70 8.51 14.97
N LEU A 15 -13.68 8.05 14.23
CA LEU A 15 -13.30 8.65 12.95
C LEU A 15 -14.44 8.59 11.93
N GLY A 16 -15.14 7.46 11.84
CA GLY A 16 -16.34 7.32 11.00
C GLY A 16 -17.45 8.30 11.39
N ALA A 17 -17.67 8.54 12.69
CA ALA A 17 -18.67 9.48 13.17
C ALA A 17 -18.31 10.95 12.90
N ILE A 18 -17.02 11.28 12.88
CA ILE A 18 -16.51 12.63 12.53
C ILE A 18 -16.67 12.92 11.02
N GLY A 19 -16.89 11.89 10.19
CA GLY A 19 -17.14 12.06 8.76
C GLY A 19 -15.86 12.23 7.93
N ILE A 20 -14.76 11.59 8.33
CA ILE A 20 -13.55 11.52 7.50
C ILE A 20 -13.76 10.62 6.26
N ASP A 21 -12.98 10.83 5.19
CA ASP A 21 -13.18 10.06 3.95
C ASP A 21 -12.55 8.66 3.95
N TYR A 22 -11.44 8.48 4.68
CA TYR A 22 -10.65 7.24 4.73
C TYR A 22 -9.99 7.06 6.09
N VAL A 23 -10.09 5.84 6.65
CA VAL A 23 -9.31 5.42 7.82
C VAL A 23 -8.02 4.75 7.36
N ASP A 24 -6.89 5.16 7.91
CA ASP A 24 -5.60 4.50 7.72
C ASP A 24 -5.25 3.69 8.98
N GLU A 25 -5.44 2.37 8.90
CA GLU A 25 -5.06 1.44 9.98
C GLU A 25 -3.55 1.24 9.93
N SER A 26 -2.84 2.01 10.75
CA SER A 26 -1.44 2.36 10.48
C SER A 26 -0.48 1.80 11.52
N GLU A 27 0.51 1.03 11.08
CA GLU A 27 1.62 0.54 11.91
C GLU A 27 2.56 1.62 12.45
N VAL A 28 2.47 2.85 11.93
CA VAL A 28 3.24 3.99 12.43
C VAL A 28 2.81 4.38 13.85
N LEU A 29 1.59 4.01 14.26
CA LEU A 29 1.09 4.19 15.61
C LEU A 29 1.34 2.93 16.44
N THR A 30 1.48 3.08 17.75
CA THR A 30 1.58 1.94 18.67
C THR A 30 0.31 1.07 18.54
N PRO A 31 0.43 -0.24 18.28
CA PRO A 31 -0.72 -1.15 18.20
C PRO A 31 -1.56 -1.11 19.48
N ALA A 32 -2.87 -1.29 19.35
CA ALA A 32 -3.79 -1.31 20.49
C ALA A 32 -4.07 -2.73 21.02
N ASP A 33 -3.65 -3.77 20.28
CA ASP A 33 -3.83 -5.19 20.60
C ASP A 33 -2.45 -5.87 20.62
N ASP A 34 -2.19 -6.67 21.66
CA ASP A 34 -0.96 -7.43 21.88
C ASP A 34 -0.83 -8.63 20.93
N VAL A 35 -1.95 -9.12 20.39
CA VAL A 35 -2.00 -10.20 19.40
C VAL A 35 -1.98 -9.66 17.95
N ASN A 36 -1.94 -8.33 17.76
CA ASN A 36 -1.98 -7.65 16.45
C ASN A 36 -3.17 -8.03 15.56
N HIS A 37 -4.35 -8.30 16.14
CA HIS A 37 -5.55 -8.42 15.31
C HIS A 37 -5.82 -7.07 14.64
N HIS A 38 -6.11 -7.13 13.35
CA HIS A 38 -6.51 -5.95 12.60
C HIS A 38 -8.03 -5.78 12.72
N ILE A 39 -8.49 -4.55 12.48
CA ILE A 39 -9.91 -4.21 12.49
C ILE A 39 -10.63 -5.05 11.42
N ASN A 40 -11.80 -5.61 11.77
CA ASN A 40 -12.74 -6.15 10.79
C ASN A 40 -13.43 -4.98 10.06
N LYS A 41 -12.91 -4.64 8.89
CA LYS A 41 -13.25 -3.42 8.14
C LYS A 41 -14.60 -3.53 7.43
N HIS A 42 -15.11 -4.76 7.22
CA HIS A 42 -16.46 -4.99 6.68
C HIS A 42 -17.59 -4.44 7.56
N ASN A 43 -17.31 -4.21 8.85
CA ASN A 43 -18.29 -3.63 9.77
C ASN A 43 -18.45 -2.11 9.62
N PHE A 44 -17.73 -1.50 8.68
CA PHE A 44 -17.65 -0.06 8.52
C PHE A 44 -18.06 0.34 7.10
N ARG A 45 -18.72 1.49 6.99
CA ARG A 45 -19.01 2.11 5.68
C ARG A 45 -17.84 2.92 5.14
N ILE A 46 -17.01 3.45 6.03
CA ILE A 46 -15.83 4.22 5.67
C ILE A 46 -14.74 3.29 5.10
N PRO A 47 -14.13 3.61 3.95
CA PRO A 47 -13.07 2.78 3.38
C PRO A 47 -11.80 2.84 4.21
N PHE A 48 -11.09 1.71 4.24
CA PHE A 48 -9.83 1.55 4.96
C PHE A 48 -8.64 1.44 4.04
N VAL A 49 -7.54 2.03 4.49
CA VAL A 49 -6.20 1.92 3.93
C VAL A 49 -5.35 1.10 4.90
N CYS A 50 -4.65 0.08 4.38
CA CYS A 50 -3.76 -0.75 5.19
C CYS A 50 -2.44 -0.98 4.46
N GLY A 51 -1.31 -0.74 5.13
CA GLY A 51 -0.01 -1.01 4.55
C GLY A 51 0.29 -2.51 4.40
N CYS A 52 1.14 -2.86 3.42
CA CYS A 52 1.71 -4.20 3.26
C CYS A 52 3.22 -4.17 2.96
N ARG A 53 3.93 -5.22 3.36
CA ARG A 53 5.35 -5.44 2.97
C ARG A 53 5.53 -6.44 1.84
N ASN A 54 4.53 -7.30 1.62
CA ASN A 54 4.52 -8.38 0.64
C ASN A 54 3.08 -8.69 0.21
N LEU A 55 2.93 -9.53 -0.82
CA LEU A 55 1.61 -9.88 -1.37
C LEU A 55 0.73 -10.59 -0.34
N GLY A 56 1.31 -11.45 0.50
CA GLY A 56 0.57 -12.16 1.55
C GLY A 56 -0.13 -11.21 2.52
N GLU A 57 0.59 -10.21 3.02
CA GLU A 57 0.02 -9.16 3.88
C GLU A 57 -1.09 -8.39 3.16
N ALA A 58 -0.86 -7.99 1.91
CA ALA A 58 -1.84 -7.27 1.10
C ALA A 58 -3.17 -8.03 1.01
N LEU A 59 -3.10 -9.32 0.64
CA LEU A 59 -4.30 -10.15 0.47
C LEU A 59 -5.01 -10.44 1.80
N ARG A 60 -4.28 -10.57 2.92
CA ARG A 60 -4.89 -10.67 4.24
C ARG A 60 -5.66 -9.39 4.62
N ARG A 61 -5.06 -8.21 4.39
CA ARG A 61 -5.72 -6.92 4.66
C ARG A 61 -6.94 -6.70 3.77
N ILE A 62 -6.87 -7.08 2.49
CA ILE A 62 -8.01 -7.05 1.57
C ILE A 62 -9.12 -7.97 2.07
N ARG A 63 -8.79 -9.19 2.54
CA ARG A 63 -9.79 -10.11 3.10
C ARG A 63 -10.48 -9.55 4.34
N GLU A 64 -9.78 -8.79 5.15
CA GLU A 64 -10.35 -8.09 6.31
C GLU A 64 -11.20 -6.88 5.93
N GLY A 65 -11.20 -6.46 4.67
CA GLY A 65 -12.01 -5.36 4.13
C GLY A 65 -11.25 -4.07 3.82
N ALA A 66 -9.92 -4.12 3.66
CA ALA A 66 -9.17 -2.96 3.18
C ALA A 66 -9.54 -2.63 1.73
N ALA A 67 -9.83 -1.35 1.47
CA ALA A 67 -10.16 -0.85 0.14
C ALA A 67 -8.92 -0.42 -0.66
N MET A 68 -7.81 -0.15 0.04
CA MET A 68 -6.58 0.37 -0.56
C MET A 68 -5.35 -0.18 0.18
N ILE A 69 -4.34 -0.59 -0.58
CA ILE A 69 -3.13 -1.23 -0.05
C ILE A 69 -1.87 -0.46 -0.47
N PRO A 70 -1.35 0.44 0.38
CA PRO A 70 0.00 0.96 0.26
C PRO A 70 1.09 -0.08 0.54
N THR A 71 2.22 0.01 -0.14
CA THR A 71 3.45 -0.62 0.34
C THR A 71 4.02 0.17 1.52
N LYS A 72 4.41 -0.52 2.59
CA LYS A 72 5.04 0.10 3.76
C LYS A 72 6.44 0.60 3.40
N GLY A 73 6.81 1.75 3.94
CA GLY A 73 8.19 2.23 3.97
C GLY A 73 8.65 2.38 5.41
N GLU A 74 9.88 2.87 5.58
CA GLU A 74 10.37 3.27 6.89
C GLU A 74 9.90 4.69 7.19
N ALA A 75 8.86 4.82 8.01
CA ALA A 75 8.28 6.12 8.32
C ALA A 75 9.28 7.00 9.09
N GLY A 76 9.49 8.23 8.62
CA GLY A 76 10.30 9.23 9.32
C GLY A 76 11.80 9.25 8.99
N THR A 77 12.34 8.25 8.28
CA THR A 77 13.78 8.21 7.94
C THR A 77 14.13 8.88 6.62
N GLY A 78 13.15 9.08 5.74
CA GLY A 78 13.37 9.59 4.38
C GLY A 78 14.08 8.59 3.46
N ASN A 79 14.29 7.35 3.92
CA ASN A 79 14.92 6.28 3.15
C ASN A 79 13.87 5.52 2.32
N LEU A 80 14.03 5.53 1.00
CA LEU A 80 13.11 4.87 0.07
C LEU A 80 13.41 3.38 -0.15
N ILE A 81 14.55 2.87 0.32
CA ILE A 81 14.99 1.49 0.05
C ILE A 81 13.93 0.47 0.48
N GLU A 82 13.37 0.62 1.68
CA GLU A 82 12.32 -0.27 2.20
C GLU A 82 11.05 -0.22 1.36
N ALA A 83 10.59 0.98 0.99
CA ALA A 83 9.40 1.15 0.16
C ALA A 83 9.58 0.50 -1.22
N VAL A 84 10.75 0.68 -1.83
CA VAL A 84 11.10 0.07 -3.12
C VAL A 84 11.22 -1.45 -3.00
N SER A 85 11.82 -1.95 -1.93
CA SER A 85 11.96 -3.38 -1.64
C SER A 85 10.59 -4.06 -1.54
N HIS A 86 9.68 -3.51 -0.74
CA HIS A 86 8.32 -4.05 -0.58
C HIS A 86 7.51 -3.98 -1.88
N ALA A 87 7.61 -2.87 -2.63
CA ALA A 87 6.96 -2.76 -3.93
C ALA A 87 7.47 -3.81 -4.92
N ARG A 88 8.79 -4.06 -4.96
CA ARG A 88 9.39 -5.11 -5.78
C ARG A 88 8.96 -6.51 -5.34
N SER A 89 8.84 -6.75 -4.03
CA SER A 89 8.33 -8.02 -3.50
C SER A 89 6.90 -8.28 -3.96
N VAL A 90 5.99 -7.32 -3.76
CA VAL A 90 4.58 -7.46 -4.18
C VAL A 90 4.47 -7.68 -5.69
N MET A 91 5.13 -6.86 -6.50
CA MET A 91 5.06 -6.96 -7.95
C MET A 91 5.76 -8.22 -8.48
N GLY A 92 6.83 -8.66 -7.83
CA GLY A 92 7.53 -9.92 -8.13
C GLY A 92 6.64 -11.12 -7.90
N ASP A 93 5.98 -11.18 -6.74
CA ASP A 93 5.03 -12.24 -6.39
C ASP A 93 3.85 -12.28 -7.37
N ILE A 94 3.29 -11.12 -7.75
CA ILE A 94 2.21 -11.05 -8.74
C ILE A 94 2.67 -11.58 -10.11
N ARG A 95 3.86 -11.19 -10.57
CA ARG A 95 4.42 -11.67 -11.85
C ARG A 95 4.66 -13.18 -11.84
N LEU A 96 5.19 -13.70 -10.74
CA LEU A 96 5.38 -15.13 -10.53
C LEU A 96 4.04 -15.87 -10.59
N LEU A 97 3.07 -15.40 -9.80
CA LEU A 97 1.74 -15.99 -9.71
C LEU A 97 0.99 -16.02 -11.05
N ARG A 98 1.17 -14.99 -11.89
CA ARG A 98 0.54 -14.93 -13.22
C ARG A 98 1.01 -16.04 -14.16
N ASN A 99 2.26 -16.44 -14.07
CA ASN A 99 2.87 -17.45 -14.94
C ASN A 99 2.95 -18.85 -14.30
N MET A 100 2.54 -18.96 -13.03
CA MET A 100 2.53 -20.21 -12.28
C MET A 100 1.48 -21.18 -12.85
N ASP A 101 1.70 -22.49 -12.76
CA ASP A 101 0.67 -23.47 -13.12
C ASP A 101 -0.47 -23.47 -12.09
N ASP A 102 -1.71 -23.75 -12.52
CA ASP A 102 -2.89 -23.69 -11.64
C ASP A 102 -2.79 -24.65 -10.44
N ASP A 103 -2.12 -25.80 -10.63
CA ASP A 103 -1.89 -26.81 -9.59
C ASP A 103 -0.95 -26.31 -8.48
N GLU A 104 -0.02 -25.39 -8.80
CA GLU A 104 0.94 -24.84 -7.85
C GLU A 104 0.37 -23.67 -7.03
N VAL A 105 -0.73 -23.05 -7.49
CA VAL A 105 -1.33 -21.87 -6.85
C VAL A 105 -1.74 -22.13 -5.41
N PHE A 106 -2.20 -23.35 -5.11
CA PHE A 106 -2.58 -23.72 -3.74
C PHE A 106 -1.37 -23.74 -2.79
N ALA A 107 -0.25 -24.31 -3.25
CA ALA A 107 0.99 -24.33 -2.49
C ALA A 107 1.54 -22.91 -2.30
N PHE A 108 1.44 -22.07 -3.33
CA PHE A 108 1.83 -20.66 -3.24
C PHE A 108 0.99 -19.88 -2.24
N ALA A 109 -0.34 -20.02 -2.27
CA ALA A 109 -1.24 -19.38 -1.30
C ALA A 109 -0.91 -19.77 0.14
N LYS A 110 -0.61 -21.05 0.38
CA LYS A 110 -0.14 -21.55 1.68
C LYS A 110 1.19 -20.91 2.09
N LYS A 111 2.15 -20.81 1.15
CA LYS A 111 3.48 -20.22 1.40
C LYS A 111 3.38 -18.75 1.82
N ILE A 112 2.57 -17.95 1.13
CA ILE A 112 2.40 -16.52 1.46
C ILE A 112 1.38 -16.27 2.57
N GLN A 113 0.76 -17.34 3.09
CA GLN A 113 -0.29 -17.31 4.12
C GLN A 113 -1.45 -16.39 3.73
N ALA A 114 -1.91 -16.51 2.48
CA ALA A 114 -2.99 -15.69 1.93
C ALA A 114 -4.24 -16.51 1.62
N PRO A 115 -5.43 -15.90 1.62
CA PRO A 115 -6.67 -16.58 1.23
C PRO A 115 -6.60 -17.02 -0.23
N TYR A 116 -6.77 -18.33 -0.48
CA TYR A 116 -6.65 -18.93 -1.81
C TYR A 116 -7.51 -18.24 -2.87
N ASP A 117 -8.78 -17.92 -2.56
CA ASP A 117 -9.68 -17.28 -3.53
C ASP A 117 -9.13 -15.94 -4.01
N LEU A 118 -8.53 -15.15 -3.10
CA LEU A 118 -7.95 -13.87 -3.45
C LEU A 118 -6.66 -14.04 -4.25
N VAL A 119 -5.84 -15.04 -3.93
CA VAL A 119 -4.66 -15.39 -4.74
C VAL A 119 -5.09 -15.76 -6.16
N LYS A 120 -6.10 -16.63 -6.29
CA LYS A 120 -6.66 -17.03 -7.59
C LYS A 120 -7.24 -15.83 -8.34
N GLN A 121 -7.95 -14.93 -7.65
CA GLN A 121 -8.44 -13.69 -8.23
C GLN A 121 -7.30 -12.78 -8.70
N THR A 122 -6.24 -12.61 -7.91
CA THR A 122 -5.05 -11.85 -8.30
C THR A 122 -4.35 -12.44 -9.52
N LYS A 123 -4.32 -13.77 -9.66
CA LYS A 123 -3.80 -14.43 -10.87
C LYS A 123 -4.62 -14.07 -12.11
N GLN A 124 -5.95 -14.07 -11.99
CA GLN A 124 -6.88 -13.81 -13.09
C GLN A 124 -6.98 -12.32 -13.45
N THR A 125 -6.79 -11.44 -12.47
CA THR A 125 -6.98 -10.01 -12.64
C THR A 125 -5.69 -9.33 -13.08
N GLN A 126 -5.77 -8.50 -14.12
CA GLN A 126 -4.64 -7.68 -14.58
C GLN A 126 -4.50 -6.42 -13.72
N LEU A 127 -4.18 -6.57 -12.43
CA LEU A 127 -3.95 -5.45 -11.51
C LEU A 127 -2.47 -5.04 -11.54
N GLY A 128 -2.19 -3.92 -12.19
CA GLY A 128 -0.93 -3.17 -12.08
C GLY A 128 -0.96 -2.19 -10.90
N CYS A 129 0.20 -1.62 -10.59
CA CYS A 129 0.45 -0.71 -9.45
C CYS A 129 -0.15 0.71 -9.60
N ASP A 130 -0.97 0.99 -10.61
CA ASP A 130 -1.28 2.36 -11.07
C ASP A 130 -2.32 3.14 -10.24
N GLY A 131 -2.73 2.65 -9.07
CA GLY A 131 -3.92 3.16 -8.37
C GLY A 131 -3.72 3.97 -7.09
N VAL A 132 -2.50 4.39 -6.75
CA VAL A 132 -2.17 4.80 -5.38
C VAL A 132 -1.26 6.04 -5.50
N PHE A 133 -1.69 7.30 -5.25
CA PHE A 133 -1.60 8.02 -3.97
C PHE A 133 -1.78 9.55 -4.20
N LYS A 134 -2.36 10.30 -3.24
CA LYS A 134 -2.36 11.78 -3.18
C LYS A 134 -1.77 12.27 -1.84
N SER A 135 -0.79 13.20 -1.83
CA SER A 135 -0.39 13.97 -0.61
C SER A 135 0.30 15.36 -0.84
N GLY A 136 0.03 16.31 0.07
CA GLY A 136 0.86 17.48 0.46
C GLY A 136 0.84 18.74 -0.41
N ASP A 137 1.19 18.57 -1.69
CA ASP A 137 0.60 19.26 -2.84
C ASP A 137 0.41 18.14 -3.85
N PRO A 138 -0.62 17.30 -3.60
CA PRO A 138 -0.74 15.99 -4.22
C PRO A 138 -0.61 16.08 -5.72
N ALA A 139 -1.15 17.15 -6.30
CA ALA A 139 -1.23 17.29 -7.72
C ALA A 139 0.15 17.44 -8.35
N ARG A 140 1.08 18.23 -7.79
CA ARG A 140 2.39 18.45 -8.44
C ARG A 140 3.35 17.27 -8.24
N ARG A 141 3.43 16.72 -7.03
CA ARG A 141 4.25 15.53 -6.76
C ARG A 141 3.65 14.26 -7.34
N ALA A 142 2.33 14.06 -7.27
CA ALA A 142 1.71 12.96 -7.98
C ALA A 142 1.78 13.17 -9.49
N ARG A 143 1.70 14.39 -10.06
CA ARG A 143 1.97 14.60 -11.49
C ARG A 143 3.41 14.24 -11.85
N ALA A 144 4.40 14.69 -11.07
CA ALA A 144 5.79 14.35 -11.32
C ALA A 144 6.05 12.84 -11.19
N ILE A 145 5.48 12.18 -10.17
CA ILE A 145 5.60 10.74 -9.95
C ILE A 145 4.81 9.96 -11.01
N VAL A 146 3.60 10.38 -11.36
CA VAL A 146 2.77 9.76 -12.40
C VAL A 146 3.43 9.94 -13.75
N GLN A 147 3.92 11.13 -14.11
CA GLN A 147 4.70 11.34 -15.34
C GLN A 147 5.98 10.51 -15.32
N ALA A 148 6.69 10.44 -14.20
CA ALA A 148 7.87 9.59 -14.09
C ALA A 148 7.55 8.09 -14.23
N VAL A 149 6.44 7.62 -13.66
CA VAL A 149 5.98 6.23 -13.74
C VAL A 149 5.36 5.93 -15.11
N THR A 150 4.74 6.90 -15.78
CA THR A 150 4.13 6.74 -17.11
C THR A 150 5.23 6.69 -18.17
N HIS A 151 6.30 7.47 -18.00
CA HIS A 151 7.38 7.61 -18.97
C HIS A 151 8.69 6.92 -18.53
N TYR A 152 8.63 6.06 -17.50
CA TYR A 152 9.82 5.48 -16.85
C TYR A 152 10.76 4.72 -17.79
N ASN A 153 10.22 4.21 -18.90
CA ASN A 153 10.95 3.40 -19.87
C ASN A 153 10.94 4.00 -21.29
N SER A 154 10.31 5.15 -21.49
CA SER A 154 10.07 5.71 -22.82
C SER A 154 10.69 7.07 -23.05
N ASP A 155 10.88 7.90 -22.01
CA ASP A 155 11.31 9.29 -22.21
C ASP A 155 12.21 9.84 -21.08
N PRO A 156 13.54 9.73 -21.21
CA PRO A 156 14.50 10.19 -20.18
C PRO A 156 14.48 11.70 -19.92
N GLU A 157 14.11 12.51 -20.91
CA GLU A 157 14.05 13.98 -20.78
C GLU A 157 12.93 14.40 -19.84
N VAL A 158 11.77 13.74 -19.92
CA VAL A 158 10.64 13.96 -19.00
C VAL A 158 11.06 13.63 -17.57
N LEU A 159 11.86 12.57 -17.36
CA LEU A 159 12.40 12.21 -16.04
C LEU A 159 13.32 13.29 -15.48
N ALA A 160 14.17 13.89 -16.32
CA ALA A 160 15.07 14.97 -15.93
C ALA A 160 14.30 16.25 -15.59
N GLU A 161 13.30 16.60 -16.41
CA GLU A 161 12.43 17.76 -16.21
C GLU A 161 11.67 17.66 -14.89
N VAL A 162 10.99 16.53 -14.63
CA VAL A 162 10.23 16.36 -13.38
C VAL A 162 11.14 16.32 -12.16
N SER A 163 12.40 15.88 -12.30
CA SER A 163 13.37 15.81 -11.19
C SER A 163 13.95 17.17 -10.82
N SER A 164 14.08 18.10 -11.77
CA SER A 164 14.80 19.37 -11.63
C SER A 164 14.14 20.44 -10.73
N GLY A 165 12.87 20.27 -10.35
CA GLY A 165 12.08 21.25 -9.60
C GLY A 165 11.91 20.99 -8.09
N HIS A 166 12.58 19.99 -7.52
CA HIS A 166 12.37 19.59 -6.12
C HIS A 166 13.36 20.31 -5.19
N GLY A 167 12.88 21.35 -4.50
CA GLY A 167 13.64 22.13 -3.53
C GLY A 167 14.32 21.28 -2.44
N ARG A 168 15.48 21.74 -1.98
CA ARG A 168 16.35 21.09 -0.98
C ARG A 168 15.57 20.61 0.25
N ASN A 169 15.86 19.37 0.68
CA ASN A 169 15.35 18.77 1.91
C ASN A 169 15.56 19.69 3.13
N GLN A 170 14.49 19.98 3.87
CA GLN A 170 14.54 20.73 5.13
C GLN A 170 15.07 19.90 6.32
N SER A 171 15.99 18.97 6.11
CA SER A 171 16.59 18.14 7.18
C SER A 171 18.11 18.32 7.34
N GLN A 172 18.71 19.32 6.71
CA GLN A 172 20.09 19.73 6.98
C GLN A 172 20.15 21.21 7.34
N ARG A 173 19.76 21.52 8.57
CA ARG A 173 20.21 22.70 9.32
C ARG A 173 20.46 22.26 10.76
N GLN A 174 21.71 21.88 11.02
CA GLN A 174 22.39 22.28 12.25
C GLN A 174 23.26 23.49 11.89
#